data_AF-A0A9C7PNW6-F1
#
_entry.id   AF-A0A9C7PNW6-F1
#
_cell.length_a   1.000
_cell.length_b   1.000
_cell.length_c   1.000
_cell.angle_alpha   90.00
_cell.angle_beta   90.00
_cell.angle_gamma   90.00
#
_symmetry.space_group_name_H-M   'P 1'
#
loop_
_entity.id
_entity.type
_entity.pdbx_description
1 polymer ?
#
loop_
_entity_poly.entity_id
_entity_poly.type
_entity_poly.pdbx_seq_one_letter_code
_entity_poly.pdbx_strand_id
1 'polypeptide(L)' 'MSPRTVITWLQNLEIFDDIILSFQYAFLNKSDLEDRPVIAELFQRCLGEDLPESLASTVTSGS' A
#
# COMPACT_ATOMS: atom_id res chain seq x y z
N MET A 1 -7.32 1.71 -10.37
CA MET A 1 -7.81 0.68 -9.42
C MET A 1 -9.33 0.53 -9.59
N SER A 2 -9.91 -0.67 -9.43
CA SER A 2 -11.37 -0.91 -9.58
C SER A 2 -11.98 -1.50 -8.30
N PRO A 3 -13.32 -1.52 -8.12
CA PRO A 3 -13.95 -2.13 -6.95
C PRO A 3 -13.54 -3.59 -6.71
N ARG A 4 -13.17 -4.31 -7.77
CA ARG A 4 -12.65 -5.68 -7.68
C ARG A 4 -11.33 -5.76 -6.90
N THR A 5 -10.49 -4.72 -6.98
CA THR A 5 -9.23 -4.64 -6.23
C THR A 5 -9.47 -4.61 -4.73
N VAL A 6 -10.54 -3.96 -4.27
CA VAL A 6 -10.92 -3.92 -2.84
C VAL A 6 -11.34 -5.31 -2.35
N ILE A 7 -12.11 -6.05 -3.16
CA ILE A 7 -12.49 -7.43 -2.82
C ILE A 7 -11.24 -8.31 -2.71
N THR A 8 -10.31 -8.21 -3.66
CA THR A 8 -9.05 -8.96 -3.60
C THR A 8 -8.22 -8.59 -2.37
N TRP A 9 -8.20 -7.32 -1.96
CA TRP A 9 -7.52 -6.91 -0.74
C TRP A 9 -8.10 -7.59 0.50
N LEU A 10 -9.44 -7.58 0.65
CA LEU A 10 -10.11 -8.24 1.77
C LEU A 10 -9.83 -9.75 1.80
N GLN A 11 -9.88 -10.42 0.66
CA GLN A 11 -9.55 -11.84 0.56
C GLN A 11 -8.11 -12.13 0.98
N ASN A 12 -7.15 -11.29 0.56
CA ASN A 12 -5.76 -11.40 0.99
C ASN A 12 -5.62 -11.16 2.50
N LEU A 13 -6.38 -10.19 3.05
CA LEU A 13 -6.37 -9.91 4.48
C LEU A 13 -6.87 -11.13 5.28
N GLU A 14 -7.94 -11.80 4.84
CA GLU A 14 -8.42 -13.04 5.47
C GLU A 14 -7.40 -14.20 5.42
N ILE A 15 -6.53 -14.23 4.39
CA ILE A 15 -5.52 -15.28 4.22
C ILE A 15 -4.27 -15.00 5.05
N PHE A 16 -3.78 -13.76 5.04
CA PHE A 16 -2.50 -13.39 5.63
C PHE A 16 -2.62 -12.84 7.04
N ASP A 17 -3.80 -12.36 7.44
CA ASP A 17 -4.04 -11.64 8.69
C ASP A 17 -3.11 -10.42 8.87
N ASP A 18 -2.65 -9.84 7.75
CA ASP A 18 -1.73 -8.71 7.70
C ASP A 18 -2.24 -7.66 6.70
N ILE A 19 -2.59 -6.48 7.22
CA ILE A 19 -3.16 -5.38 6.44
C ILE A 19 -2.16 -4.76 5.47
N ILE A 20 -0.88 -4.67 5.86
CA ILE A 20 0.18 -4.05 5.06
C ILE A 20 0.57 -5.00 3.92
N LEU A 21 0.73 -6.29 4.22
CA LEU A 21 1.06 -7.31 3.22
C LEU A 21 -0.08 -7.50 2.22
N SER A 22 -1.32 -7.59 2.69
CA SER A 22 -2.49 -7.72 1.83
C SER A 22 -2.67 -6.50 0.93
N PHE A 23 -2.41 -5.29 1.46
CA PHE A 23 -2.47 -4.04 0.70
C PHE A 23 -1.39 -3.99 -0.38
N GLN A 24 -0.17 -4.45 -0.09
CA GLN A 24 0.91 -4.54 -1.08
C GLN A 24 0.52 -5.39 -2.29
N TYR A 25 -0.03 -6.58 -2.06
CA TYR A 25 -0.42 -7.49 -3.13
C TYR A 25 -1.61 -6.96 -3.96
N ALA A 26 -2.55 -6.26 -3.32
CA ALA A 26 -3.73 -5.75 -3.99
C ALA A 26 -3.45 -4.45 -4.76
N PHE A 27 -2.65 -3.55 -4.18
CA PHE A 27 -2.45 -2.18 -4.65
C PHE A 27 -1.00 -1.89 -5.06
N LEU A 28 -0.06 -1.86 -4.12
CA LEU A 28 1.30 -1.32 -4.37
C LEU A 28 2.07 -2.07 -5.45
N ASN A 29 1.95 -3.39 -5.53
CA ASN A 29 2.64 -4.21 -6.53
C ASN A 29 2.14 -3.96 -7.96
N LYS A 30 0.95 -3.36 -8.10
CA LYS A 30 0.32 -3.03 -9.39
C LYS A 30 0.39 -1.55 -9.71
N SER A 31 0.92 -0.74 -8.79
CA SER A 31 1.08 0.70 -8.95
C SER A 31 2.47 1.05 -9.44
N ASP A 32 2.55 2.08 -10.27
CA ASP A 32 3.80 2.66 -10.72
C ASP A 32 4.56 3.27 -9.53
N LEU A 33 5.88 3.32 -9.64
CA LEU A 33 6.75 3.81 -8.56
C LEU A 33 6.46 5.27 -8.19
N GLU A 34 6.08 6.09 -9.18
CA GLU A 34 5.75 7.50 -9.01
C GLU A 34 4.50 7.73 -8.15
N ASP A 35 3.57 6.77 -8.13
CA ASP A 35 2.33 6.86 -7.37
C ASP A 35 2.47 6.38 -5.91
N ARG A 36 3.51 5.58 -5.61
CA ARG A 36 3.71 4.98 -4.28
C ARG A 36 3.75 5.98 -3.12
N PRO A 37 4.36 7.17 -3.25
CA PRO A 37 4.36 8.17 -2.17
C PRO A 37 2.94 8.66 -1.85
N VAL A 38 2.15 8.92 -2.88
CA VAL A 38 0.75 9.35 -2.74
C VAL A 38 -0.09 8.24 -2.14
N ILE A 39 0.11 7.00 -2.59
CA ILE A 39 -0.58 5.82 -2.04
C ILE A 39 -0.21 5.61 -0.57
N ALA A 40 1.04 5.83 -0.16
CA ALA A 40 1.48 5.74 1.22
C ALA A 40 0.82 6.80 2.11
N GLU A 41 0.74 8.05 1.64
CA GLU A 41 0.02 9.11 2.35
C GLU A 41 -1.47 8.74 2.52
N LEU A 42 -2.11 8.24 1.46
CA LEU A 42 -3.51 7.82 1.50
C LEU A 42 -3.74 6.66 2.47
N PHE A 43 -2.81 5.69 2.50
CA PHE A 43 -2.85 4.58 3.43
C PHE A 43 -2.77 5.10 4.88
N GLN A 44 -1.80 5.98 5.18
CA GLN A 44 -1.64 6.58 6.51
C GLN A 44 -2.85 7.42 6.91
N ARG A 45 -3.47 8.17 6.00
CA ARG A 45 -4.65 9.00 6.30
C ARG A 45 -5.90 8.17 6.56
N CYS A 46 -6.07 7.06 5.85
CA CYS A 46 -7.25 6.20 5.97
C CYS A 46 -7.16 5.22 7.15
N LEU A 47 -5.96 4.71 7.44
CA LEU A 47 -5.76 3.63 8.41
C LEU A 47 -4.98 4.07 9.66
N GLY A 48 -4.35 5.24 9.63
CA GLY A 48 -3.56 5.74 10.76
C GLY A 48 -2.21 5.03 10.94
N GLU A 49 -1.78 4.22 9.98
CA GLU A 49 -0.53 3.46 10.01
C GLU A 49 0.38 3.79 8.83
N ASP A 50 1.69 3.78 9.06
CA ASP A 50 2.69 4.01 8.01
C ASP A 50 3.03 2.72 7.26
N LEU A 51 3.27 2.87 5.95
CA LEU A 51 3.89 1.79 5.18
C LEU A 51 5.39 1.72 5.49
N PRO A 52 5.98 0.51 5.53
CA PRO A 52 7.42 0.33 5.58
C PRO A 52 8.15 1.20 4.54
N GLU A 53 9.26 1.82 4.94
CA GLU A 53 10.06 2.72 4.09
C GLU A 53 10.39 2.09 2.73
N SER A 54 10.76 0.80 2.74
CA SER A 54 11.04 0.00 1.53
C SER A 54 9.90 0.04 0.50
N LEU A 55 8.65 0.13 0.95
CA LEU A 55 7.45 0.13 0.12
C LEU A 55 7.00 1.54 -0.26
N ALA A 56 7.25 2.51 0.63
CA ALA A 56 6.92 3.92 0.45
C ALA A 56 7.96 4.68 -0.38
N SER A 57 9.16 4.09 -0.57
CA SER A 57 10.38 4.71 -1.13
C SER A 57 10.13 5.92 -2.03
N THR A 58 10.18 7.10 -1.42
CA THR A 58 10.68 8.31 -2.05
C THR A 58 12.18 8.35 -1.76
N VAL A 59 13.00 8.45 -2.80
CA VAL A 59 14.38 8.92 -2.60
C VAL A 59 14.27 10.38 -2.16
N THR A 60 14.20 10.62 -0.85
CA THR A 60 14.64 11.88 -0.26
C THR A 60 15.68 11.53 0.79
N SER A 61 16.87 11.19 0.30
CA SER A 61 18.09 11.41 1.07
C SER A 61 18.14 12.90 1.39
N GLY A 62 17.83 13.25 2.63
CA GLY A 62 18.25 14.52 3.18
C GLY A 62 19.78 14.56 3.15
N SER A 63 20.34 15.49 2.38
CA SER A 63 21.72 15.96 2.45
C SER A 63 21.73 17.42 2.02
#